data_AF-A0A6A8GBQ1-F1
#
_entry.id   AF-A0A6A8GBQ1-F1
#
_cell.length_a   1.000
_cell.length_b   1.000
_cell.length_c   1.000
_cell.angle_alpha   90.00
_cell.angle_beta   90.00
_cell.angle_gamma   90.00
#
_symmetry.space_group_name_H-M   'P 1'
#
loop_
_entity.id
_entity.type
_entity.pdbx_description
1 polymer ?
#
loop_
_entity_poly.entity_id
_entity_poly.type
_entity_poly.pdbx_seq_one_letter_code
_entity_poly.pdbx_strand_id
1 'polypeptide(L)' 'MPFTLTCLSGCGFSTTADSREDVGVLVMEHMDDEHDTPVDPFEAGELALKRDNGPPDIRSN' A
#
# COMPACT_ATOMS: atom_id res chain seq x y z
N MET A 1 -9.10 -10.25 -3.80
CA MET A 1 -7.63 -10.43 -3.78
C MET A 1 -7.08 -9.14 -3.24
N PRO A 2 -6.44 -9.15 -2.06
CA PRO A 2 -6.08 -7.92 -1.37
C PRO A 2 -4.98 -7.16 -2.12
N PHE A 3 -5.13 -5.84 -2.16
CA PHE A 3 -4.10 -4.91 -2.58
C PHE A 3 -3.25 -4.55 -1.36
N THR A 4 -1.96 -4.33 -1.57
CA THR A 4 -0.98 -3.96 -0.55
C THR A 4 -0.22 -2.73 -1.00
N LEU A 5 -0.02 -1.78 -0.10
CA LEU A 5 0.86 -0.64 -0.35
C LEU A 5 1.70 -0.34 0.89
N THR A 6 2.97 -0.02 0.66
CA THR A 6 3.91 0.42 1.68
C THR A 6 3.98 1.94 1.64
N CYS A 7 4.18 2.57 2.79
CA CYS A 7 4.30 4.02 2.90
C CYS A 7 5.35 4.58 1.91
N LEU A 8 4.99 5.68 1.27
CA LEU A 8 5.79 6.32 0.22
C LEU A 8 7.05 7.00 0.78
N SER A 9 7.04 7.37 2.06
CA SER A 9 8.19 7.93 2.78
C SER A 9 9.20 6.86 3.23
N GLY A 10 8.91 5.58 3.05
CA GLY A 10 9.83 4.49 3.41
C GLY A 10 9.98 4.26 4.93
N CYS A 11 8.99 4.67 5.74
CA CYS A 11 9.02 4.51 7.20
C CYS A 11 8.77 3.07 7.69
N GLY A 12 8.43 2.15 6.78
CA GLY A 12 8.18 0.73 7.08
C GLY A 12 6.72 0.39 7.37
N PHE A 13 5.80 1.37 7.37
CA PHE A 13 4.36 1.11 7.42
C PHE A 13 3.87 0.42 6.15
N SER A 14 3.02 -0.59 6.29
CA SER A 14 2.37 -1.28 5.18
C SER A 14 0.91 -1.58 5.51
N THR A 15 0.02 -1.34 4.55
CA THR A 15 -1.41 -1.60 4.69
C THR A 15 -1.93 -2.52 3.60
N THR A 16 -3.07 -3.15 3.86
CA THR A 16 -3.74 -4.09 2.94
C THR A 16 -5.24 -3.91 2.98
N ALA A 17 -5.90 -3.88 1.81
CA ALA A 17 -7.35 -3.83 1.69
C ALA A 17 -7.85 -4.56 0.44
N ASP A 18 -9.16 -4.78 0.33
CA ASP A 18 -9.77 -5.55 -0.77
C ASP A 18 -9.87 -4.77 -2.09
N SER A 19 -9.73 -3.45 -2.05
CA SER A 19 -9.72 -2.55 -3.21
C SER A 19 -8.51 -1.62 -3.21
N ARG A 20 -8.18 -1.06 -4.38
CA ARG A 20 -7.12 -0.04 -4.52
C ARG A 20 -7.49 1.26 -3.81
N GLU A 21 -8.77 1.63 -3.90
CA GLU A 21 -9.31 2.84 -3.28
C GLU A 21 -9.16 2.79 -1.76
N ASP A 22 -9.50 1.66 -1.14
CA ASP A 22 -9.37 1.49 0.31
C ASP A 22 -7.91 1.54 0.77
N VAL A 23 -6.99 0.91 0.02
CA VAL A 23 -5.55 1.02 0.30
C VAL A 23 -5.07 2.46 0.18
N GLY A 24 -5.55 3.18 -0.84
CA GLY A 24 -5.24 4.59 -1.07
C GLY A 24 -5.67 5.48 0.08
N VAL A 25 -6.90 5.30 0.60
CA VAL A 25 -7.40 6.02 1.78
C VAL A 25 -6.53 5.74 3.00
N LEU A 26 -6.22 4.47 3.28
CA LEU A 26 -5.40 4.10 4.44
C LEU A 26 -3.97 4.66 4.37
N VAL A 27 -3.38 4.76 3.17
CA VAL A 27 -2.07 5.39 3.00
C VAL A 27 -2.18 6.91 3.10
N MET A 28 -3.24 7.51 2.56
CA MET A 28 -3.48 8.95 2.67
C MET A 28 -3.59 9.38 4.14
N GLU A 29 -4.38 8.67 4.95
CA GLU A 29 -4.50 8.93 6.39
C GLU A 29 -3.15 8.82 7.09
N HIS A 30 -2.40 7.75 6.84
CA HIS A 30 -1.06 7.58 7.41
C HIS A 30 -0.08 8.69 7.01
N MET A 31 -0.10 9.12 5.74
CA MET A 31 0.78 10.15 5.22
C MET A 31 0.45 11.54 5.79
N ASP A 32 -0.83 11.82 6.05
CA ASP A 32 -1.26 13.05 6.73
C ASP A 32 -0.83 13.04 8.20
N ASP A 33 -1.15 11.96 8.93
CA ASP A 33 -0.89 11.86 10.37
C ASP A 33 0.61 11.79 10.73
N GLU A 34 1.39 10.97 10.03
CA GLU A 34 2.78 10.66 10.43
C GLU A 34 3.82 11.48 9.66
N HIS A 35 3.45 12.03 8.50
CA HIS A 35 4.37 12.74 7.62
C HIS A 35 3.94 14.17 7.30
N ASP A 36 2.77 14.63 7.74
CA ASP A 36 2.22 15.97 7.43
C ASP A 36 2.28 16.25 5.91
N THR A 37 2.09 15.19 5.12
CA THR A 37 2.25 15.19 3.66
C THR A 37 1.04 14.48 3.06
N PRO A 38 -0.13 15.12 3.04
CA PRO A 38 -1.33 14.52 2.47
C PRO A 38 -1.10 14.19 0.99
N VAL A 39 -1.52 12.97 0.61
CA VAL A 39 -1.45 12.46 -0.77
C VAL A 39 -2.85 12.22 -1.31
N ASP A 40 -3.02 12.27 -2.63
CA ASP A 40 -4.29 11.91 -3.23
C ASP A 40 -4.54 10.40 -3.07
N PRO A 41 -5.70 9.98 -2.51
CA PRO A 41 -5.97 8.56 -2.27
C PRO A 41 -6.17 7.76 -3.56
N PHE A 42 -6.60 8.38 -4.67
CA PHE A 42 -6.70 7.69 -5.95
C PHE A 42 -5.31 7.44 -6.52
N GLU A 43 -4.44 8.46 -6.56
CA GLU A 43 -3.06 8.30 -7.02
C GLU A 43 -2.26 7.32 -6.15
N ALA A 44 -2.43 7.38 -4.82
CA ALA A 44 -1.83 6.42 -3.90
C ALA A 44 -2.34 5.00 -4.17
N GLY A 45 -3.64 4.82 -4.36
CA GLY A 45 -4.26 3.52 -4.67
C GLY A 45 -3.76 2.90 -5.97
N GLU A 46 -3.39 3.70 -6.98
CA GLU A 46 -2.81 3.20 -8.24
C GLU A 46 -1.44 2.52 -8.05
N LEU A 47 -0.70 2.92 -7.01
CA LEU A 47 0.58 2.31 -6.64
C LEU A 47 0.40 0.99 -5.90
N ALA A 48 -0.82 0.66 -5.45
CA ALA A 48 -1.08 -0.54 -4.68
C ALA A 48 -0.85 -1.81 -5.52
N LEU A 49 0.00 -2.69 -5.01
CA LEU A 49 0.33 -3.96 -5.63
C LEU A 49 -0.75 -4.98 -5.27
N LYS A 50 -1.31 -5.63 -6.28
CA LYS A 50 -2.21 -6.76 -6.06
C LYS A 50 -1.39 -7.93 -5.55
N ARG A 51 -1.66 -8.40 -4.33
CA ARG A 51 -0.97 -9.56 -3.79
C ARG A 51 -1.64 -10.81 -4.34
N ASP A 52 -1.02 -11.42 -5.36
CA ASP A 52 -1.36 -12.78 -5.72
C ASP A 52 -1.00 -13.67 -4.53
N ASN A 53 -1.98 -14.38 -3.97
CA ASN A 53 -1.77 -15.41 -2.95
C ASN A 53 -1.05 -16.65 -3.54
N GLY A 54 0.01 -16.43 -4.32
CA GLY A 54 0.98 -17.46 -4.66
C GLY A 54 1.99 -17.57 -3.52
N PRO A 55 2.45 -18.78 -3.15
CA PRO A 55 3.59 -18.91 -2.24
C PRO A 55 4.76 -18.06 -2.79
N PRO A 56 5.60 -17.46 -1.92
CA PRO A 56 6.81 -16.80 -2.41
C PRO A 56 7.57 -17.82 -3.27
N ASP A 57 7.85 -17.46 -4.53
CA ASP A 57 8.70 -18.24 -5.42
C ASP A 57 10.08 -18.31 -4.76
N ILE A 58 10.29 -19.35 -3.95
CA ILE A 58 11.60 -19.77 -3.45
C ILE A 58 12.41 -20.19 -4.67
N ARG A 59 13.00 -19.20 -5.35
CA ARG A 59 14.21 -19.42 -6.13
C ARG A 59 15.35 -19.67 -5.15
N SER A 60 15.39 -20.88 -4.63
CA SER A 60 16.63 -21.48 -4.15
C SER A 60 17.59 -21.55 -5.33
N ASN A 61 18.69 -20.79 -5.25
CA ASN A 61 19.90 -21.10 -6.01
C ASN A 61 21.06 -21.24 -5.03
#